data_AF-A0A2V4ES18-F1
#
_entry.id   AF-A0A2V4ES18-F1
#
_cell.length_a   1.000
_cell.length_b   1.000
_cell.length_c   1.000
_cell.angle_alpha   90.00
_cell.angle_beta   90.00
_cell.angle_gamma   90.00
#
_symmetry.space_group_name_H-M   'P 1'
#
loop_
_entity.id
_entity.type
_entity.pdbx_description
1 polymer ?
#
loop_
_entity_poly.entity_id
_entity_poly.type
_entity_poly.pdbx_seq_one_letter_code
_entity_poly.pdbx_strand_id
1 'polypeptide(L)'
;MTQQAYLDEVNARRTFAIISHPDAGKTTITEKVLLFGQAIQTAGTVKGRGANAQHAKSDWMEMEKQRGISITTSVMQFPYNDCLVNLLDTPGHEDFSEDTYRTLTAVDSCLMVIDAAKGVEDRTRKLMEVTRLRNTPILTFMNKLDRDIRDPLELLDEVENELNIMCAPITWPIGCGKLFKGVYHLAKDETYLYQTGKGHTIQEVRIIKGLDNPELDSTIGDDLAQQLRDELELVQGASNEFDLEAFLAGDLTPVFFGTALGNFGVDHMLDGLTAWAPAPQPRQTDKREVEASEEKFSGFVFKIQANMDPKHRDRVAFMRIVSGKYEKGMKLRHVRIAKDVNISDALTFMAGDRDHVEQAYAGDIIGLHNHGTIQIGDTFTQGEELKFTGIPNFAPELFRRIRLKDPLKQKQLLKGLVQLSEEGAVQVFRPIANNDLIVGAVGVLQFDVVVARLKSEYNVEAIYEPVNVTTARWVECSDVKKLEDFKRKCEQNLALDGGDNLSYIAPSMVNLNLTQERYPDIEFRKTREH
;
A
#
# COMPACT_ATOMS: atom_id res chain seq x y z
N MET A 1 -27.88 10.87 -14.61
CA MET A 1 -27.52 9.50 -15.04
C MET A 1 -28.62 8.58 -14.57
N THR A 2 -28.92 7.52 -15.31
CA THR A 2 -29.74 6.42 -14.77
C THR A 2 -28.94 5.73 -13.66
N GLN A 3 -29.61 5.20 -12.63
CA GLN A 3 -28.97 4.44 -11.55
C GLN A 3 -28.10 3.30 -12.10
N GLN A 4 -28.54 2.68 -13.21
CA GLN A 4 -27.79 1.66 -13.91
C GLN A 4 -26.43 2.14 -14.42
N ALA A 5 -26.36 3.31 -15.09
CA ALA A 5 -25.10 3.83 -15.60
C ALA A 5 -24.09 4.16 -14.50
N TYR A 6 -24.58 4.54 -13.31
CA TYR A 6 -23.72 4.71 -12.13
C TYR A 6 -23.17 3.37 -11.63
N LEU A 7 -24.02 2.35 -11.51
CA LEU A 7 -23.58 1.02 -11.07
C LEU A 7 -22.61 0.37 -12.06
N ASP A 8 -22.80 0.58 -13.36
CA ASP A 8 -21.89 0.08 -14.40
C ASP A 8 -20.48 0.68 -14.22
N GLU A 9 -20.40 1.99 -13.92
CA GLU A 9 -19.13 2.64 -13.57
C GLU A 9 -18.53 2.02 -12.29
N VAL A 10 -19.29 1.91 -11.21
CA VAL A 10 -18.77 1.31 -9.95
C VAL A 10 -18.24 -0.10 -10.19
N ASN A 11 -18.98 -0.94 -10.93
CA ASN A 11 -18.62 -2.32 -11.21
C ASN A 11 -17.41 -2.48 -12.14
N ALA A 12 -17.07 -1.48 -12.94
CA ALA A 12 -15.88 -1.48 -13.78
C ALA A 12 -14.58 -1.23 -13.00
N ARG A 13 -14.64 -0.77 -11.74
CA ARG A 13 -13.44 -0.38 -10.98
C ARG A 13 -12.82 -1.54 -10.23
N ARG A 14 -11.48 -1.62 -10.26
CA ARG A 14 -10.68 -2.57 -9.49
C ARG A 14 -9.60 -1.80 -8.76
N THR A 15 -9.62 -1.81 -7.43
CA THR A 15 -8.63 -1.07 -6.64
C THR A 15 -7.82 -2.03 -5.80
N PHE A 16 -6.52 -2.09 -6.08
CA PHE A 16 -5.63 -3.05 -5.45
C PHE A 16 -4.28 -2.45 -5.07
N ALA A 17 -3.62 -3.07 -4.09
CA ALA A 17 -2.25 -2.77 -3.72
C ALA A 17 -1.32 -3.93 -4.08
N ILE A 18 -0.05 -3.62 -4.35
CA ILE A 18 0.98 -4.66 -4.45
C ILE A 18 1.70 -4.77 -3.11
N ILE A 19 1.78 -5.99 -2.58
CA ILE A 19 2.48 -6.34 -1.34
C ILE A 19 3.59 -7.33 -1.64
N SER A 20 4.77 -7.10 -1.07
CA SER A 20 5.91 -8.01 -1.25
C SER A 20 7.00 -7.76 -0.21
N HIS A 21 7.91 -8.72 -0.07
CA HIS A 21 9.20 -8.47 0.54
C HIS A 21 10.04 -7.51 -0.32
N PRO A 22 10.98 -6.73 0.27
CA PRO A 22 12.02 -6.05 -0.48
C PRO A 22 12.64 -6.92 -1.58
N ASP A 23 12.92 -6.30 -2.73
CA ASP A 23 13.54 -6.96 -3.90
C ASP A 23 12.78 -8.12 -4.54
N ALA A 24 11.57 -8.48 -4.09
CA ALA A 24 10.74 -9.52 -4.75
C ALA A 24 10.31 -9.13 -6.18
N GLY A 25 10.30 -7.84 -6.50
CA GLY A 25 10.06 -7.32 -7.85
C GLY A 25 8.83 -6.43 -8.00
N LYS A 26 8.25 -5.92 -6.90
CA LYS A 26 7.13 -4.97 -6.88
C LYS A 26 7.24 -3.85 -7.91
N THR A 27 8.32 -3.06 -7.88
CA THR A 27 8.50 -1.95 -8.84
C THR A 27 8.53 -2.43 -10.30
N THR A 28 9.14 -3.59 -10.54
CA THR A 28 9.24 -4.16 -11.90
C THR A 28 7.88 -4.61 -12.41
N ILE A 29 7.06 -5.28 -11.57
CA ILE A 29 5.71 -5.68 -11.98
C ILE A 29 4.79 -4.47 -12.16
N THR A 30 4.91 -3.45 -11.31
CA THR A 30 4.20 -2.17 -11.46
C THR A 30 4.45 -1.55 -12.83
N GLU A 31 5.71 -1.48 -13.27
CA GLU A 31 6.04 -0.97 -14.61
C GLU A 31 5.38 -1.79 -15.74
N LYS A 32 5.33 -3.12 -15.60
CA LYS A 32 4.72 -3.97 -16.63
C LYS A 32 3.21 -3.81 -16.67
N VAL A 33 2.58 -3.73 -15.51
CA VAL A 33 1.14 -3.50 -15.39
C VAL A 33 0.75 -2.17 -16.06
N LEU A 34 1.53 -1.11 -15.87
CA LEU A 34 1.32 0.16 -16.57
C LEU A 34 1.53 0.07 -18.09
N LEU A 35 2.46 -0.76 -18.55
CA LEU A 35 2.66 -1.01 -19.99
C LEU A 35 1.41 -1.66 -20.60
N PHE A 36 0.82 -2.63 -19.92
CA PHE A 36 -0.41 -3.29 -20.35
C PHE A 36 -1.61 -2.35 -20.35
N GLY A 37 -1.68 -1.43 -19.38
CA GLY A 37 -2.69 -0.37 -19.35
C GLY A 37 -2.49 0.74 -20.39
N GLN A 38 -1.51 0.61 -21.28
CA GLN A 38 -1.08 1.63 -22.25
C GLN A 38 -0.74 3.00 -21.61
N ALA A 39 -0.53 3.01 -20.29
CA ALA A 39 -0.17 4.19 -19.52
C ALA A 39 1.29 4.62 -19.78
N ILE A 40 2.13 3.69 -20.24
CA ILE A 40 3.48 3.95 -20.73
C ILE A 40 3.69 3.28 -22.10
N GLN A 41 4.46 3.91 -23.00
CA GLN A 41 4.69 3.37 -24.36
C GLN A 41 5.81 2.34 -24.44
N THR A 42 6.72 2.26 -23.46
CA THR A 42 7.77 1.23 -23.39
C THR A 42 8.12 0.97 -21.93
N ALA A 43 8.31 -0.29 -21.54
CA ALA A 43 8.77 -0.61 -20.19
C ALA A 43 10.30 -0.44 -20.09
N GLY A 44 10.80 0.00 -18.93
CA GLY A 44 12.23 0.30 -18.75
C GLY A 44 12.59 1.79 -18.84
N THR A 45 11.62 2.69 -19.01
CA THR A 45 11.82 4.14 -18.78
C THR A 45 12.16 4.47 -17.32
N VAL A 46 12.13 3.46 -16.44
CA VAL A 46 12.19 3.65 -14.99
C VAL A 46 13.44 3.04 -14.33
N LYS A 47 14.06 1.99 -14.86
CA LYS A 47 15.34 1.47 -14.31
C LYS A 47 16.34 1.08 -15.39
N GLY A 48 17.06 2.06 -15.94
CA GLY A 48 18.31 1.80 -16.65
C GLY A 48 19.52 1.93 -15.71
N ARG A 49 20.31 0.88 -15.52
CA ARG A 49 21.65 0.93 -14.89
C ARG A 49 22.75 1.21 -15.95
N GLY A 50 22.63 2.32 -16.68
CA GLY A 50 23.60 2.68 -17.72
C GLY A 50 23.72 4.18 -17.94
N ALA A 51 24.84 4.63 -18.52
CA ALA A 51 25.18 6.04 -18.75
C ALA A 51 24.18 6.81 -19.66
N ASN A 52 23.23 6.11 -20.30
CA ASN A 52 22.15 6.68 -21.12
C ASN A 52 20.74 6.38 -20.56
N ALA A 53 20.62 6.07 -19.27
CA ALA A 53 19.34 5.74 -18.66
C ALA A 53 18.49 6.98 -18.35
N GLN A 54 17.28 7.05 -18.92
CA GLN A 54 16.22 7.84 -18.31
C GLN A 54 15.83 7.18 -16.98
N HIS A 55 15.79 7.98 -15.91
CA HIS A 55 15.49 7.55 -14.55
C HIS A 55 13.99 7.32 -14.34
N ALA A 56 13.65 6.44 -13.39
CA ALA A 56 12.32 6.25 -12.80
C ALA A 56 11.52 7.54 -12.66
N LYS A 57 10.37 7.61 -13.36
CA LYS A 57 9.29 8.54 -13.01
C LYS A 57 8.71 8.23 -11.61
N SER A 58 8.82 6.99 -11.13
CA SER A 58 8.27 6.54 -9.84
C SER A 58 9.14 6.86 -8.62
N ASP A 59 10.47 6.98 -8.79
CA ASP A 59 11.38 7.27 -7.68
C ASP A 59 11.52 8.80 -7.59
N TRP A 60 10.81 9.38 -6.62
CA TRP A 60 10.61 10.82 -6.55
C TRP A 60 11.73 11.50 -5.76
N MET A 61 12.26 10.84 -4.72
CA MET A 61 13.36 11.36 -3.91
C MET A 61 14.74 10.91 -4.39
N GLU A 62 15.72 11.81 -4.32
CA GLU A 62 17.14 11.47 -4.59
C GLU A 62 17.64 10.35 -3.67
N MET A 63 17.11 10.27 -2.45
CA MET A 63 17.38 9.18 -1.51
C MET A 63 16.81 7.82 -1.96
N GLU A 64 15.59 7.78 -2.53
CA GLU A 64 15.02 6.56 -3.13
C GLU A 64 15.94 6.07 -4.27
N LYS A 65 16.39 6.99 -5.12
CA LYS A 65 17.31 6.70 -6.23
C LYS A 65 18.67 6.20 -5.76
N GLN A 66 19.26 6.84 -4.75
CA GLN A 66 20.57 6.47 -4.22
C GLN A 66 20.57 5.12 -3.51
N ARG A 67 19.51 4.82 -2.75
CA ARG A 67 19.40 3.57 -1.97
C ARG A 67 18.70 2.44 -2.72
N GLY A 68 18.03 2.71 -3.83
CA GLY A 68 17.35 1.71 -4.66
C GLY A 68 16.06 1.15 -4.02
N ILE A 69 15.46 1.87 -3.07
CA ILE A 69 14.28 1.46 -2.31
C ILE A 69 13.10 2.40 -2.58
N SER A 70 11.88 1.87 -2.55
CA SER A 70 10.65 2.69 -2.58
C SER A 70 10.29 3.16 -1.18
N ILE A 71 10.19 4.47 -0.98
CA ILE A 71 9.90 5.11 0.32
C ILE A 71 8.45 5.63 0.38
N THR A 72 7.88 6.09 -0.73
CA THR A 72 6.53 6.68 -0.77
C THR A 72 5.52 5.83 -1.54
N THR A 73 4.27 5.78 -1.06
CA THR A 73 3.19 5.13 -1.83
C THR A 73 2.85 5.93 -3.08
N SER A 74 2.74 5.31 -4.24
CA SER A 74 2.24 5.98 -5.46
C SER A 74 0.85 5.46 -5.83
N VAL A 75 -0.03 6.35 -6.30
CA VAL A 75 -1.35 5.98 -6.82
C VAL A 75 -1.33 6.13 -8.33
N MET A 76 -1.77 5.10 -9.04
CA MET A 76 -1.79 5.07 -10.50
C MET A 76 -3.11 4.48 -10.97
N GLN A 77 -3.78 5.18 -11.88
CA GLN A 77 -4.98 4.71 -12.55
C GLN A 77 -4.68 4.41 -14.01
N PHE A 78 -5.18 3.29 -14.54
CA PHE A 78 -5.07 2.92 -15.95
C PHE A 78 -6.24 2.00 -16.37
N PRO A 79 -6.68 2.07 -17.64
CA PRO A 79 -7.67 1.13 -18.17
C PRO A 79 -7.01 -0.21 -18.51
N TYR A 80 -7.70 -1.31 -18.27
CA TYR A 80 -7.29 -2.64 -18.74
C TYR A 80 -8.55 -3.50 -18.95
N ASN A 81 -8.66 -4.14 -20.11
CA ASN A 81 -9.92 -4.75 -20.58
C ASN A 81 -11.08 -3.75 -20.46
N ASP A 82 -12.24 -4.18 -19.98
CA ASP A 82 -13.41 -3.33 -19.72
C ASP A 82 -13.41 -2.73 -18.30
N CYS A 83 -12.26 -2.74 -17.61
CA CYS A 83 -12.10 -2.26 -16.24
C CYS A 83 -11.22 -1.01 -16.14
N LEU A 84 -11.48 -0.20 -15.12
CA LEU A 84 -10.61 0.89 -14.69
C LEU A 84 -9.86 0.45 -13.43
N VAL A 85 -8.55 0.29 -13.55
CA VAL A 85 -7.71 -0.27 -12.50
C VAL A 85 -7.01 0.85 -11.74
N ASN A 86 -7.16 0.85 -10.42
CA ASN A 86 -6.50 1.72 -9.47
C ASN A 86 -5.44 0.92 -8.71
N LEU A 87 -4.17 1.21 -8.99
CA LEU A 87 -3.03 0.59 -8.35
C LEU A 87 -2.44 1.52 -7.28
N LEU A 88 -2.32 1.02 -6.06
CA LEU A 88 -1.56 1.66 -4.99
C LEU A 88 -0.25 0.90 -4.77
N ASP A 89 0.86 1.52 -5.16
CA ASP A 89 2.19 0.94 -4.99
C ASP A 89 2.70 1.21 -3.57
N THR A 90 2.80 0.19 -2.73
CA THR A 90 3.16 0.35 -1.30
C THR A 90 4.69 0.42 -1.10
N PRO A 91 5.23 1.13 -0.10
CA PRO A 91 6.66 1.04 0.22
C PRO A 91 7.08 -0.39 0.57
N GLY A 92 8.21 -0.84 0.02
CA GLY A 92 8.70 -2.21 0.22
C GLY A 92 9.56 -2.39 1.47
N HIS A 93 10.21 -1.32 1.96
CA HIS A 93 11.16 -1.39 3.07
C HIS A 93 10.44 -1.41 4.43
N GLU A 94 10.91 -2.23 5.37
CA GLU A 94 10.27 -2.45 6.69
C GLU A 94 10.04 -1.16 7.47
N ASP A 95 11.00 -0.24 7.43
CA ASP A 95 10.90 1.05 8.11
C ASP A 95 9.75 1.97 7.66
N PHE A 96 9.06 1.66 6.55
CA PHE A 96 7.89 2.43 6.07
C PHE A 96 6.57 1.68 6.20
N SER A 97 6.50 0.76 7.16
CA SER A 97 5.34 -0.10 7.41
C SER A 97 4.02 0.66 7.60
N GLU A 98 4.06 1.82 8.25
CA GLU A 98 2.85 2.59 8.58
C GLU A 98 2.11 3.06 7.33
N ASP A 99 2.84 3.56 6.34
CA ASP A 99 2.26 4.05 5.08
C ASP A 99 1.73 2.87 4.26
N THR A 100 2.42 1.73 4.28
CA THR A 100 1.93 0.47 3.67
C THR A 100 0.60 0.05 4.30
N TYR A 101 0.51 0.00 5.63
CA TYR A 101 -0.70 -0.45 6.31
C TYR A 101 -1.89 0.49 6.07
N ARG A 102 -1.68 1.81 6.10
CA ARG A 102 -2.71 2.79 5.73
C ARG A 102 -3.15 2.63 4.28
N THR A 103 -2.21 2.40 3.37
CA THR A 103 -2.53 2.17 1.95
C THR A 103 -3.42 0.95 1.75
N LEU A 104 -3.15 -0.14 2.50
CA LEU A 104 -3.99 -1.34 2.49
C LEU A 104 -5.43 -1.07 2.98
N THR A 105 -5.66 0.03 3.70
CA THR A 105 -7.02 0.38 4.11
C THR A 105 -7.90 0.91 2.98
N ALA A 106 -7.29 1.37 1.89
CA ALA A 106 -7.96 2.02 0.77
C ALA A 106 -8.21 1.09 -0.43
N VAL A 107 -7.76 -0.17 -0.36
CA VAL A 107 -7.87 -1.15 -1.45
C VAL A 107 -8.91 -2.22 -1.13
N ASP A 108 -9.43 -2.84 -2.19
CA ASP A 108 -10.44 -3.89 -2.11
C ASP A 108 -9.82 -5.28 -2.34
N SER A 109 -8.62 -5.36 -2.92
CA SER A 109 -7.81 -6.58 -3.05
C SER A 109 -6.31 -6.28 -3.00
N CYS A 110 -5.48 -7.33 -2.93
CA CYS A 110 -4.02 -7.22 -2.97
C CYS A 110 -3.42 -8.17 -4.00
N LEU A 111 -2.30 -7.77 -4.59
CA LEU A 111 -1.40 -8.63 -5.35
C LEU A 111 -0.14 -8.88 -4.52
N MET A 112 0.01 -10.11 -4.06
CA MET A 112 1.22 -10.58 -3.38
C MET A 112 2.25 -11.03 -4.40
N VAL A 113 3.44 -10.43 -4.36
CA VAL A 113 4.57 -10.82 -5.22
C VAL A 113 5.61 -11.55 -4.39
N ILE A 114 5.92 -12.78 -4.80
CA ILE A 114 6.89 -13.66 -4.14
C ILE A 114 8.08 -13.87 -5.06
N ASP A 115 9.29 -13.81 -4.51
CA ASP A 115 10.50 -14.26 -5.21
C ASP A 115 10.54 -15.78 -5.17
N ALA A 116 10.29 -16.44 -6.31
CA ALA A 116 10.26 -17.91 -6.38
C ALA A 116 11.61 -18.57 -6.03
N ALA A 117 12.73 -17.83 -6.05
CA ALA A 117 14.02 -18.35 -5.59
C ALA A 117 14.13 -18.39 -4.06
N LYS A 118 13.29 -17.64 -3.34
CA LYS A 118 13.35 -17.50 -1.89
C LYS A 118 12.15 -18.10 -1.17
N GLY A 119 10.95 -17.95 -1.73
CA GLY A 119 9.69 -18.31 -1.06
C GLY A 119 9.19 -17.18 -0.14
N VAL A 120 8.58 -17.56 0.97
CA VAL A 120 7.92 -16.64 1.90
C VAL A 120 8.95 -16.02 2.85
N GLU A 121 9.09 -14.70 2.76
CA GLU A 121 10.01 -13.92 3.60
C GLU A 121 9.26 -13.19 4.74
N ASP A 122 9.98 -12.72 5.76
CA ASP A 122 9.40 -12.13 6.98
C ASP A 122 8.41 -10.99 6.72
N ARG A 123 8.71 -10.15 5.74
CA ARG A 123 7.83 -9.05 5.36
C ARG A 123 6.53 -9.52 4.75
N THR A 124 6.58 -10.60 3.96
CA THR A 124 5.39 -11.22 3.37
C THR A 124 4.47 -11.71 4.48
N ARG A 125 5.02 -12.39 5.51
CA ARG A 125 4.26 -12.83 6.70
C ARG A 125 3.57 -11.66 7.41
N LYS A 126 4.31 -10.58 7.71
CA LYS A 126 3.76 -9.38 8.35
C LYS A 126 2.67 -8.69 7.53
N LEU A 127 2.84 -8.59 6.21
CA LEU A 127 1.84 -7.97 5.33
C LEU A 127 0.57 -8.83 5.25
N MET A 128 0.71 -10.15 5.25
CA MET A 128 -0.41 -11.09 5.29
C MET A 128 -1.21 -10.98 6.59
N GLU A 129 -0.57 -10.79 7.74
CA GLU A 129 -1.30 -10.53 8.99
C GLU A 129 -2.19 -9.30 8.88
N VAL A 130 -1.72 -8.23 8.21
CA VAL A 130 -2.49 -6.99 8.03
C VAL A 130 -3.62 -7.15 7.03
N THR A 131 -3.42 -7.86 5.92
CA THR A 131 -4.50 -8.11 4.95
C THR A 131 -5.59 -9.02 5.52
N ARG A 132 -5.23 -9.99 6.38
CA ARG A 132 -6.20 -10.84 7.08
C ARG A 132 -7.10 -10.09 8.06
N LEU A 133 -6.65 -9.00 8.67
CA LEU A 133 -7.51 -8.18 9.56
C LEU A 133 -8.76 -7.64 8.85
N ARG A 134 -8.77 -7.65 7.51
CA ARG A 134 -9.83 -7.15 6.65
C ARG A 134 -10.36 -8.18 5.66
N ASN A 135 -9.96 -9.45 5.79
CA ASN A 135 -10.29 -10.51 4.84
C ASN A 135 -10.09 -10.06 3.37
N THR A 136 -9.03 -9.29 3.11
CA THR A 136 -8.80 -8.70 1.79
C THR A 136 -8.36 -9.79 0.82
N PRO A 137 -9.06 -10.02 -0.31
CA PRO A 137 -8.70 -11.02 -1.31
C PRO A 137 -7.28 -10.81 -1.86
N ILE A 138 -6.55 -11.90 -2.08
CA ILE A 138 -5.13 -11.87 -2.44
C ILE A 138 -4.90 -12.70 -3.68
N LEU A 139 -4.29 -12.09 -4.70
CA LEU A 139 -3.71 -12.79 -5.84
C LEU A 139 -2.22 -13.00 -5.57
N THR A 140 -1.66 -14.14 -5.96
CA THR A 140 -0.24 -14.43 -5.75
C THR A 140 0.48 -14.52 -7.10
N PHE A 141 1.59 -13.82 -7.24
CA PHE A 141 2.47 -13.87 -8.40
C PHE A 141 3.87 -14.34 -7.99
N MET A 142 4.22 -15.56 -8.39
CA MET A 142 5.53 -16.18 -8.25
C MET A 142 6.46 -15.65 -9.33
N ASN A 143 7.34 -14.72 -8.94
CA ASN A 143 8.19 -13.96 -9.83
C ASN A 143 9.59 -14.57 -9.97
N LYS A 144 10.33 -14.09 -10.98
CA LYS A 144 11.74 -14.41 -11.27
C LYS A 144 12.00 -15.82 -11.80
N LEU A 145 11.06 -16.37 -12.58
CA LEU A 145 11.27 -17.63 -13.31
C LEU A 145 12.42 -17.61 -14.33
N ASP A 146 12.92 -16.42 -14.68
CA ASP A 146 14.16 -16.25 -15.45
C ASP A 146 15.44 -16.63 -14.65
N ARG A 147 15.30 -17.01 -13.39
CA ARG A 147 16.37 -17.47 -12.50
C ARG A 147 16.09 -18.89 -12.02
N ASP A 148 17.10 -19.52 -11.44
CA ASP A 148 16.91 -20.78 -10.74
C ASP A 148 16.03 -20.52 -9.52
N ILE A 149 14.94 -21.28 -9.40
CA ILE A 149 13.94 -21.14 -8.34
C ILE A 149 13.91 -22.39 -7.46
N ARG A 150 13.17 -22.31 -6.36
CA ARG A 150 12.79 -23.48 -5.57
C ARG A 150 11.73 -24.29 -6.30
N ASP A 151 11.48 -25.50 -5.82
CA ASP A 151 10.44 -26.36 -6.38
C ASP A 151 9.06 -25.68 -6.27
N PRO A 152 8.28 -25.59 -7.37
CA PRO A 152 6.96 -24.94 -7.35
C PRO A 152 5.96 -25.54 -6.36
N LEU A 153 5.97 -26.86 -6.13
CA LEU A 153 5.08 -27.51 -5.15
C LEU A 153 5.50 -27.12 -3.73
N GLU A 154 6.81 -27.14 -3.43
CA GLU A 154 7.30 -26.66 -2.13
C GLU A 154 6.95 -25.18 -1.88
N LEU A 155 6.96 -24.35 -2.93
CA LEU A 155 6.57 -22.94 -2.82
C LEU A 155 5.08 -22.78 -2.50
N LEU A 156 4.20 -23.62 -3.07
CA LEU A 156 2.79 -23.62 -2.70
C LEU A 156 2.61 -24.05 -1.24
N ASP A 157 3.23 -25.16 -0.84
CA ASP A 157 3.16 -25.67 0.53
C ASP A 157 3.63 -24.63 1.54
N GLU A 158 4.70 -23.89 1.23
CA GLU A 158 5.19 -22.81 2.08
C GLU A 158 4.20 -21.65 2.19
N VAL A 159 3.57 -21.24 1.08
CA VAL A 159 2.50 -20.23 1.12
C VAL A 159 1.32 -20.72 1.96
N GLU A 160 0.86 -21.95 1.77
CA GLU A 160 -0.27 -22.49 2.53
C GLU A 160 0.04 -22.57 4.03
N ASN A 161 1.20 -23.12 4.39
CA ASN A 161 1.56 -23.36 5.79
C ASN A 161 1.93 -22.08 6.54
N GLU A 162 2.74 -21.21 5.93
CA GLU A 162 3.20 -20.00 6.62
C GLU A 162 2.20 -18.85 6.52
N LEU A 163 1.50 -18.75 5.39
CA LEU A 163 0.55 -17.68 5.12
C LEU A 163 -0.90 -18.12 5.28
N ASN A 164 -1.16 -19.34 5.78
CA ASN A 164 -2.47 -19.87 6.19
C ASN A 164 -3.58 -19.44 5.23
N ILE A 165 -3.37 -19.70 3.95
CA ILE A 165 -4.26 -19.40 2.83
C ILE A 165 -4.10 -20.50 1.79
N MET A 166 -5.21 -21.04 1.27
CA MET A 166 -5.17 -22.12 0.28
C MET A 166 -4.61 -21.60 -1.04
N CYS A 167 -3.76 -22.39 -1.71
CA CYS A 167 -3.24 -22.08 -3.02
C CYS A 167 -4.05 -22.76 -4.11
N ALA A 168 -4.46 -21.99 -5.12
CA ALA A 168 -5.08 -22.49 -6.34
C ALA A 168 -4.24 -22.10 -7.57
N PRO A 169 -3.42 -23.02 -8.12
CA PRO A 169 -2.60 -22.74 -9.29
C PRO A 169 -3.45 -22.45 -10.53
N ILE A 170 -3.28 -21.26 -11.10
CA ILE A 170 -3.92 -20.87 -12.37
C ILE A 170 -2.99 -21.14 -13.54
N THR A 171 -1.70 -20.82 -13.35
CA THR A 171 -0.64 -21.16 -14.29
C THR A 171 0.43 -22.01 -13.59
N TRP A 172 1.16 -22.80 -14.37
CA TRP A 172 2.26 -23.65 -13.89
C TRP A 172 3.52 -23.41 -14.71
N PRO A 173 4.71 -23.27 -14.10
CA PRO A 173 5.94 -23.00 -14.82
C PRO A 173 6.43 -24.23 -15.60
N ILE A 174 6.99 -24.01 -16.78
CA ILE A 174 7.66 -25.05 -17.58
C ILE A 174 9.16 -24.78 -17.55
N GLY A 175 9.87 -25.53 -16.71
CA GLY A 175 11.28 -25.30 -16.39
C GLY A 175 11.51 -24.01 -15.61
N CYS A 176 12.77 -23.68 -15.35
CA CYS A 176 13.17 -22.42 -14.70
C CYS A 176 14.56 -21.96 -15.16
N GLY A 177 14.92 -20.73 -14.81
CA GLY A 177 16.24 -20.17 -15.13
C GLY A 177 16.50 -20.15 -16.62
N LYS A 178 17.60 -20.78 -17.03
CA LYS A 178 17.96 -20.92 -18.45
C LYS A 178 17.04 -21.88 -19.22
N LEU A 179 16.36 -22.78 -18.53
CA LEU A 179 15.46 -23.77 -19.09
C LEU A 179 14.01 -23.29 -19.10
N PHE A 180 13.71 -22.09 -18.60
CA PHE A 180 12.35 -21.57 -18.58
C PHE A 180 11.80 -21.42 -20.01
N LYS A 181 10.73 -22.18 -20.31
CA LYS A 181 10.09 -22.20 -21.63
C LYS A 181 8.75 -21.49 -21.69
N GLY A 182 8.14 -21.21 -20.54
CA GLY A 182 6.82 -20.59 -20.49
C GLY A 182 5.99 -21.12 -19.33
N VAL A 183 4.68 -20.97 -19.45
CA VAL A 183 3.72 -21.47 -18.46
C VAL A 183 2.58 -22.22 -19.11
N TYR A 184 2.08 -23.24 -18.43
CA TYR A 184 0.85 -23.92 -18.76
C TYR A 184 -0.32 -23.31 -17.98
N HIS A 185 -1.44 -23.02 -18.62
CA HIS A 185 -2.63 -22.46 -18.00
C HIS A 185 -3.65 -23.56 -17.75
N LEU A 186 -3.88 -23.92 -16.48
CA LEU A 186 -4.66 -25.10 -16.10
C LEU A 186 -6.11 -25.00 -16.58
N ALA A 187 -6.78 -23.88 -16.31
CA ALA A 187 -8.18 -23.70 -16.68
C ALA A 187 -8.43 -23.55 -18.20
N LYS A 188 -7.41 -23.15 -18.98
CA LYS A 188 -7.54 -22.95 -20.44
C LYS A 188 -7.04 -24.15 -21.25
N ASP A 189 -6.32 -25.09 -20.63
CA ASP A 189 -5.63 -26.18 -21.32
C ASP A 189 -4.71 -25.66 -22.45
N GLU A 190 -3.89 -24.66 -22.10
CA GLU A 190 -3.06 -23.90 -23.05
C GLU A 190 -1.67 -23.65 -22.50
N THR A 191 -0.64 -23.90 -23.32
CA THR A 191 0.75 -23.52 -23.04
C THR A 191 1.08 -22.19 -23.68
N TYR A 192 1.55 -21.24 -22.89
CA TYR A 192 2.06 -19.95 -23.32
C TYR A 192 3.59 -20.01 -23.33
N LEU A 193 4.21 -19.70 -24.47
CA LEU A 193 5.66 -19.81 -24.63
C LEU A 193 6.38 -18.50 -24.32
N TYR A 194 7.44 -18.58 -23.53
CA TYR A 194 8.28 -17.45 -23.16
C TYR A 194 9.37 -17.18 -24.21
N GLN A 195 9.52 -15.91 -24.59
CA GLN A 195 10.63 -15.45 -25.42
C GLN A 195 11.60 -14.57 -24.63
N THR A 196 12.86 -15.02 -24.53
CA THR A 196 13.93 -14.28 -23.86
C THR A 196 14.25 -12.94 -24.56
N GLY A 197 14.52 -11.91 -23.76
CA GLY A 197 15.01 -10.61 -24.25
C GLY A 197 13.92 -9.62 -24.68
N LYS A 198 12.64 -9.98 -24.55
CA LYS A 198 11.49 -9.13 -24.94
C LYS A 198 10.87 -8.34 -23.79
N GLY A 199 11.50 -8.27 -22.62
CA GLY A 199 10.91 -7.64 -21.42
C GLY A 199 10.57 -6.15 -21.51
N HIS A 200 11.01 -5.42 -22.54
CA HIS A 200 10.71 -4.00 -22.73
C HIS A 200 9.39 -3.74 -23.48
N THR A 201 8.80 -4.78 -24.08
CA THR A 201 7.56 -4.71 -24.88
C THR A 201 6.63 -5.84 -24.54
N ILE A 202 5.36 -5.72 -24.91
CA ILE A 202 4.42 -6.85 -24.88
C ILE A 202 4.90 -7.87 -25.94
N GLN A 203 5.02 -9.14 -25.52
CA GLN A 203 5.50 -10.20 -26.40
C GLN A 203 4.41 -10.62 -27.38
N GLU A 204 4.78 -11.17 -28.53
CA GLU A 204 3.83 -11.83 -29.41
C GLU A 204 3.38 -13.13 -28.74
N VAL A 205 2.07 -13.29 -28.54
CA VAL A 205 1.49 -14.42 -27.83
C VAL A 205 1.60 -15.68 -28.71
N ARG A 206 2.30 -16.70 -28.21
CA ARG A 206 2.45 -18.01 -28.85
C ARG A 206 1.85 -19.08 -27.96
N ILE A 207 0.78 -19.70 -28.44
CA ILE A 207 -0.04 -20.65 -27.68
C ILE A 207 -0.01 -22.02 -28.35
N ILE A 208 0.20 -23.06 -27.55
CA ILE A 208 -0.03 -24.46 -27.92
C ILE A 208 -1.22 -24.95 -27.10
N LYS A 209 -2.28 -25.43 -27.75
CA LYS A 209 -3.48 -25.95 -27.06
C LYS A 209 -3.31 -27.44 -26.76
N GLY A 210 -3.73 -27.88 -25.58
CA GLY A 210 -3.71 -29.27 -25.15
C GLY A 210 -2.39 -29.70 -24.53
N LEU A 211 -2.45 -30.30 -23.34
CA LEU A 211 -1.30 -30.89 -22.65
C LEU A 211 -0.63 -32.05 -23.44
N ASP A 212 -1.43 -32.85 -24.16
CA ASP A 212 -0.96 -33.99 -24.95
C ASP A 212 -0.69 -33.64 -26.42
N ASN A 213 -0.58 -32.36 -26.75
CA ASN A 213 -0.31 -31.93 -28.11
C ASN A 213 1.16 -32.24 -28.48
N PRO A 214 1.43 -33.02 -29.55
CA PRO A 214 2.80 -33.33 -29.97
C PRO A 214 3.65 -32.10 -30.34
N GLU A 215 3.00 -30.99 -30.69
CA GLU A 215 3.68 -29.71 -30.92
C GLU A 215 4.37 -29.21 -29.64
N LEU A 216 3.79 -29.47 -28.47
CA LEU A 216 4.37 -29.15 -27.17
C LEU A 216 5.72 -29.86 -27.01
N ASP A 217 5.73 -31.18 -27.15
CA ASP A 217 6.94 -32.01 -27.03
C ASP A 217 8.05 -31.52 -27.97
N SER A 218 7.70 -31.23 -29.23
CA SER A 218 8.65 -30.73 -30.22
C SER A 218 9.21 -29.33 -29.91
N THR A 219 8.45 -28.50 -29.19
CA THR A 219 8.79 -27.09 -28.94
C THR A 219 9.56 -26.89 -27.64
N ILE A 220 9.12 -27.54 -26.57
CA ILE A 220 9.76 -27.41 -25.24
C ILE A 220 10.76 -28.54 -24.96
N GLY A 221 10.68 -29.65 -25.70
CA GLY A 221 11.49 -30.85 -25.54
C GLY A 221 10.77 -31.93 -24.72
N ASP A 222 10.94 -33.19 -25.11
CA ASP A 222 10.27 -34.36 -24.52
C ASP A 222 10.43 -34.44 -23.00
N ASP A 223 11.64 -34.16 -22.48
CA ASP A 223 11.93 -34.23 -21.04
C ASP A 223 11.11 -33.22 -20.23
N LEU A 224 11.03 -31.95 -20.70
CA LEU A 224 10.27 -30.90 -20.01
C LEU A 224 8.75 -31.11 -20.17
N ALA A 225 8.31 -31.63 -21.31
CA ALA A 225 6.91 -31.96 -21.53
C ALA A 225 6.45 -33.10 -20.62
N GLN A 226 7.25 -34.15 -20.46
CA GLN A 226 6.95 -35.23 -19.52
C GLN A 226 6.96 -34.73 -18.07
N GLN A 227 7.97 -33.95 -17.68
CA GLN A 227 8.01 -33.36 -16.34
C GLN A 227 6.76 -32.51 -16.05
N LEU A 228 6.32 -31.70 -17.01
CA LEU A 228 5.10 -30.91 -16.87
C LEU A 228 3.87 -31.81 -16.63
N ARG A 229 3.72 -32.90 -17.41
CA ARG A 229 2.59 -33.83 -17.26
C ARG A 229 2.60 -34.48 -15.87
N ASP A 230 3.76 -34.94 -15.42
CA ASP A 230 3.92 -35.58 -14.10
C ASP A 230 3.62 -34.60 -12.96
N GLU A 231 4.12 -33.36 -13.06
CA GLU A 231 3.84 -32.31 -12.07
C GLU A 231 2.36 -31.92 -12.05
N LEU A 232 1.71 -31.78 -13.22
CA LEU A 232 0.29 -31.43 -13.28
C LEU A 232 -0.61 -32.55 -12.74
N GLU A 233 -0.25 -33.82 -12.91
CA GLU A 233 -0.97 -34.94 -12.29
C GLU A 233 -0.93 -34.83 -10.75
N LEU A 234 0.23 -34.46 -10.18
CA LEU A 234 0.37 -34.20 -8.74
C LEU A 234 -0.42 -32.97 -8.30
N VAL A 235 -0.33 -31.86 -9.04
CA VAL A 235 -1.05 -30.60 -8.74
C VAL A 235 -2.56 -30.83 -8.76
N GLN A 236 -3.09 -31.52 -9.75
CA GLN A 236 -4.53 -31.83 -9.83
C GLN A 236 -4.98 -32.79 -8.74
N GLY A 237 -4.09 -33.66 -8.24
CA GLY A 237 -4.40 -34.59 -7.16
C GLY A 237 -4.29 -34.01 -5.74
N ALA A 238 -3.48 -32.96 -5.55
CA ALA A 238 -3.11 -32.45 -4.22
C ALA A 238 -3.42 -30.96 -3.98
N SER A 239 -3.55 -30.16 -5.04
CA SER A 239 -3.80 -28.71 -4.92
C SER A 239 -5.28 -28.37 -4.98
N ASN A 240 -5.62 -27.12 -4.64
CA ASN A 240 -7.01 -26.65 -4.63
C ASN A 240 -7.41 -26.14 -6.02
N GLU A 241 -8.64 -26.43 -6.42
CA GLU A 241 -9.26 -25.74 -7.57
C GLU A 241 -9.58 -24.30 -7.19
N PHE A 242 -9.57 -23.40 -8.19
CA PHE A 242 -9.92 -22.00 -7.94
C PHE A 242 -11.42 -21.87 -7.64
N ASP A 243 -11.72 -21.42 -6.43
CA ASP A 243 -13.08 -21.08 -6.00
C ASP A 243 -13.20 -19.57 -5.76
N LEU A 244 -14.18 -18.94 -6.43
CA LEU A 244 -14.36 -17.49 -6.39
C LEU A 244 -14.84 -17.02 -5.01
N GLU A 245 -15.70 -17.79 -4.34
CA GLU A 245 -16.23 -17.41 -3.01
C GLU A 245 -15.13 -17.45 -1.96
N ALA A 246 -14.31 -18.50 -1.94
CA ALA A 246 -13.15 -18.63 -1.06
C ALA A 246 -12.09 -17.56 -1.34
N PHE A 247 -11.88 -17.19 -2.61
CA PHE A 247 -11.00 -16.07 -2.97
C PHE A 247 -11.52 -14.74 -2.42
N LEU A 248 -12.81 -14.45 -2.60
CA LEU A 248 -13.44 -13.22 -2.09
C LEU A 248 -13.51 -13.18 -0.56
N ALA A 249 -13.54 -14.34 0.11
CA ALA A 249 -13.43 -14.46 1.56
C ALA A 249 -12.00 -14.27 2.08
N GLY A 250 -10.99 -14.31 1.19
CA GLY A 250 -9.57 -14.23 1.57
C GLY A 250 -8.98 -15.55 2.08
N ASP A 251 -9.67 -16.67 1.87
CA ASP A 251 -9.26 -18.01 2.31
C ASP A 251 -8.45 -18.77 1.23
N LEU A 252 -8.54 -18.31 -0.02
CA LEU A 252 -7.87 -18.90 -1.18
C LEU A 252 -7.19 -17.82 -2.03
N THR A 253 -5.98 -18.11 -2.54
CA THR A 253 -5.27 -17.25 -3.48
C THR A 253 -5.07 -17.96 -4.83
N PRO A 254 -5.48 -17.35 -5.95
CA PRO A 254 -5.02 -17.80 -7.26
C PRO A 254 -3.53 -17.55 -7.39
N VAL A 255 -2.77 -18.56 -7.81
CA VAL A 255 -1.31 -18.49 -7.96
C VAL A 255 -0.95 -18.45 -9.44
N PHE A 256 -0.20 -17.41 -9.79
CA PHE A 256 0.34 -17.18 -11.12
C PHE A 256 1.85 -17.26 -11.09
N PHE A 257 2.42 -17.95 -12.06
CA PHE A 257 3.87 -18.07 -12.25
C PHE A 257 4.30 -17.18 -13.43
N GLY A 258 5.40 -16.43 -13.27
CA GLY A 258 5.91 -15.60 -14.35
C GLY A 258 7.25 -14.91 -14.09
N THR A 259 7.63 -14.03 -15.02
CA THR A 259 8.78 -13.14 -14.85
C THR A 259 8.39 -11.71 -15.21
N ALA A 260 8.32 -10.85 -14.19
CA ALA A 260 8.06 -9.44 -14.40
C ALA A 260 9.20 -8.78 -15.21
N LEU A 261 10.46 -9.22 -15.02
CA LEU A 261 11.59 -8.70 -15.79
C LEU A 261 11.46 -9.04 -17.28
N GLY A 262 11.07 -10.28 -17.59
CA GLY A 262 10.80 -10.76 -18.93
C GLY A 262 9.48 -10.28 -19.53
N ASN A 263 8.64 -9.56 -18.75
CA ASN A 263 7.27 -9.18 -19.13
C ASN A 263 6.43 -10.38 -19.58
N PHE A 264 6.41 -11.43 -18.76
CA PHE A 264 5.73 -12.69 -19.08
C PHE A 264 4.91 -13.19 -17.88
N GLY A 265 3.64 -13.57 -18.14
CA GLY A 265 2.67 -14.00 -17.12
C GLY A 265 1.99 -12.86 -16.37
N VAL A 266 2.38 -11.61 -16.63
CA VAL A 266 1.78 -10.41 -15.99
C VAL A 266 0.36 -10.17 -16.53
N ASP A 267 0.14 -10.41 -17.81
CA ASP A 267 -1.16 -10.37 -18.48
C ASP A 267 -2.13 -11.39 -17.91
N HIS A 268 -1.70 -12.64 -17.69
CA HIS A 268 -2.57 -13.66 -17.08
C HIS A 268 -3.05 -13.25 -15.68
N MET A 269 -2.14 -12.66 -14.89
CA MET A 269 -2.48 -12.12 -13.58
C MET A 269 -3.45 -10.94 -13.69
N LEU A 270 -3.27 -10.04 -14.66
CA LEU A 270 -4.18 -8.91 -14.88
C LEU A 270 -5.56 -9.35 -15.39
N ASP A 271 -5.62 -10.37 -16.24
CA ASP A 271 -6.87 -11.01 -16.66
C ASP A 271 -7.61 -11.58 -15.45
N GLY A 272 -6.90 -12.33 -14.58
CA GLY A 272 -7.47 -12.84 -13.32
C GLY A 272 -7.92 -11.72 -12.38
N LEU A 273 -7.11 -10.65 -12.24
CA LEU A 273 -7.44 -9.48 -11.43
C LEU A 273 -8.74 -8.81 -11.91
N THR A 274 -8.87 -8.56 -13.22
CA THR A 274 -10.07 -7.90 -13.75
C THR A 274 -11.31 -8.79 -13.72
N ALA A 275 -11.13 -10.09 -13.91
CA ALA A 275 -12.21 -11.07 -13.87
C ALA A 275 -12.74 -11.34 -12.46
N TRP A 276 -11.86 -11.48 -11.46
CA TRP A 276 -12.24 -12.02 -10.15
C TRP A 276 -12.14 -11.03 -9.00
N ALA A 277 -11.23 -10.06 -9.06
CA ALA A 277 -11.07 -9.13 -7.94
C ALA A 277 -12.34 -8.32 -7.73
N PRO A 278 -12.67 -7.99 -6.47
CA PRO A 278 -13.91 -7.30 -6.15
C PRO A 278 -13.98 -5.91 -6.78
N ALA A 279 -15.19 -5.53 -7.17
CA ALA A 279 -15.58 -4.13 -7.32
C ALA A 279 -15.50 -3.42 -5.96
N PRO A 280 -15.62 -2.07 -5.89
CA PRO A 280 -15.56 -1.32 -4.64
C PRO A 280 -16.46 -1.92 -3.55
N GLN A 281 -15.86 -2.30 -2.42
CA GLN A 281 -16.56 -2.98 -1.33
C GLN A 281 -17.18 -2.01 -0.32
N PRO A 282 -18.22 -2.44 0.42
CA PRO A 282 -18.79 -1.67 1.51
C PRO A 282 -17.75 -1.34 2.59
N ARG A 283 -17.93 -0.23 3.29
CA ARG A 283 -17.02 0.20 4.36
C ARG A 283 -17.79 0.51 5.64
N GLN A 284 -17.24 0.01 6.75
CA GLN A 284 -17.78 0.23 8.08
C GLN A 284 -17.50 1.67 8.58
N THR A 285 -18.45 2.21 9.31
CA THR A 285 -18.35 3.50 9.99
C THR A 285 -18.70 3.35 11.47
N ASP A 286 -18.60 4.43 12.23
CA ASP A 286 -19.04 4.50 13.62
C ASP A 286 -20.57 4.31 13.80
N LYS A 287 -21.36 4.42 12.73
CA LYS A 287 -22.83 4.37 12.78
C LYS A 287 -23.46 3.24 11.98
N ARG A 288 -22.97 2.99 10.78
CA ARG A 288 -23.52 2.01 9.83
C ARG A 288 -22.48 1.57 8.80
N GLU A 289 -22.82 0.55 8.04
CA GLU A 289 -22.10 0.23 6.81
C GLU A 289 -22.54 1.18 5.69
N VAL A 290 -21.57 1.60 4.86
CA VAL A 290 -21.81 2.42 3.66
C VAL A 290 -21.55 1.55 2.45
N GLU A 291 -22.58 1.41 1.61
CA GLU A 291 -22.56 0.62 0.39
C GLU A 291 -21.99 1.43 -0.78
N ALA A 292 -21.16 0.81 -1.61
CA ALA A 292 -20.57 1.49 -2.77
C ALA A 292 -21.60 1.88 -3.84
N SER A 293 -22.78 1.26 -3.80
CA SER A 293 -23.93 1.55 -4.67
C SER A 293 -24.75 2.78 -4.26
N GLU A 294 -24.49 3.38 -3.09
CA GLU A 294 -25.22 4.57 -2.64
C GLU A 294 -24.96 5.79 -3.54
N GLU A 295 -26.00 6.57 -3.83
CA GLU A 295 -25.88 7.75 -4.71
C GLU A 295 -25.12 8.91 -4.05
N LYS A 296 -25.18 9.00 -2.72
CA LYS A 296 -24.57 10.11 -1.99
C LYS A 296 -23.07 9.92 -1.87
N PHE A 297 -22.34 11.00 -2.13
CA PHE A 297 -20.88 10.99 -2.02
C PHE A 297 -20.45 10.75 -0.57
N SER A 298 -19.55 9.79 -0.39
CA SER A 298 -18.78 9.62 0.82
C SER A 298 -17.35 9.16 0.48
N GLY A 299 -16.39 9.59 1.29
CA GLY A 299 -15.00 9.16 1.14
C GLY A 299 -14.16 9.49 2.38
N PHE A 300 -13.02 8.83 2.49
CA PHE A 300 -12.08 9.05 3.60
C PHE A 300 -10.66 9.27 3.10
N VAL A 301 -9.92 10.10 3.83
CA VAL A 301 -8.51 10.36 3.57
C VAL A 301 -7.67 9.28 4.23
N PHE A 302 -6.86 8.57 3.45
CA PHE A 302 -6.00 7.50 3.98
C PHE A 302 -4.51 7.86 3.94
N LYS A 303 -4.14 8.87 3.14
CA LYS A 303 -2.75 9.31 2.98
C LYS A 303 -2.69 10.81 2.72
N ILE A 304 -1.66 11.47 3.24
CA ILE A 304 -1.32 12.84 2.89
C ILE A 304 0.12 12.86 2.41
N GLN A 305 0.37 13.58 1.32
CA GLN A 305 1.72 13.79 0.81
C GLN A 305 1.96 15.28 0.65
N ALA A 306 3.04 15.79 1.25
CA ALA A 306 3.41 17.19 1.12
C ALA A 306 4.46 17.41 0.04
N ASN A 307 4.61 18.69 -0.29
CA ASN A 307 5.66 19.25 -1.12
C ASN A 307 5.77 18.59 -2.50
N MET A 308 4.62 18.16 -3.03
CA MET A 308 4.51 17.46 -4.30
C MET A 308 4.87 18.37 -5.50
N ASP A 309 4.77 19.69 -5.35
CA ASP A 309 5.38 20.69 -6.23
C ASP A 309 6.37 21.54 -5.41
N PRO A 310 7.68 21.50 -5.72
CA PRO A 310 8.70 22.29 -5.03
C PRO A 310 8.45 23.81 -5.06
N LYS A 311 7.73 24.32 -6.07
CA LYS A 311 7.46 25.75 -6.24
C LYS A 311 6.32 26.25 -5.35
N HIS A 312 5.28 25.42 -5.18
CA HIS A 312 4.05 25.81 -4.48
C HIS A 312 3.94 25.23 -3.07
N ARG A 313 4.80 24.24 -2.72
CA ARG A 313 4.75 23.51 -1.44
C ARG A 313 3.36 22.95 -1.17
N ASP A 314 2.75 22.42 -2.23
CA ASP A 314 1.40 21.90 -2.19
C ASP A 314 1.36 20.60 -1.41
N ARG A 315 0.28 20.42 -0.65
CA ARG A 315 -0.04 19.15 0.01
C ARG A 315 -1.28 18.58 -0.65
N VAL A 316 -1.26 17.27 -0.84
CA VAL A 316 -2.38 16.55 -1.42
C VAL A 316 -2.79 15.45 -0.44
N ALA A 317 -4.07 15.49 -0.03
CA ALA A 317 -4.71 14.45 0.75
C ALA A 317 -5.37 13.46 -0.23
N PHE A 318 -4.89 12.22 -0.24
CA PHE A 318 -5.45 11.14 -1.04
C PHE A 318 -6.68 10.60 -0.34
N MET A 319 -7.81 10.71 -1.01
CA MET A 319 -9.10 10.28 -0.53
C MET A 319 -9.60 9.11 -1.38
N ARG A 320 -10.00 8.04 -0.70
CA ARG A 320 -10.73 6.93 -1.31
C ARG A 320 -12.22 7.26 -1.33
N ILE A 321 -12.84 7.23 -2.50
CA ILE A 321 -14.29 7.36 -2.64
C ILE A 321 -14.92 6.01 -2.28
N VAL A 322 -15.84 6.02 -1.32
CA VAL A 322 -16.56 4.83 -0.86
C VAL A 322 -17.89 4.71 -1.58
N SER A 323 -18.65 5.79 -1.67
CA SER A 323 -19.96 5.81 -2.32
C SER A 323 -20.19 7.11 -3.09
N GLY A 324 -21.22 7.10 -3.93
CA GLY A 324 -21.64 8.22 -4.75
C GLY A 324 -20.65 8.58 -5.83
N LYS A 325 -20.79 9.82 -6.30
CA LYS A 325 -20.02 10.38 -7.40
C LYS A 325 -19.45 11.73 -7.00
N TYR A 326 -18.16 11.91 -7.24
CA TYR A 326 -17.53 13.21 -7.21
C TYR A 326 -17.81 13.96 -8.51
N GLU A 327 -18.20 15.23 -8.38
CA GLU A 327 -18.31 16.17 -9.49
C GLU A 327 -17.57 17.46 -9.16
N LYS A 328 -16.85 17.99 -10.14
CA LYS A 328 -16.08 19.22 -9.96
C LYS A 328 -16.93 20.37 -9.46
N GLY A 329 -16.48 21.01 -8.38
CA GLY A 329 -17.16 22.13 -7.74
C GLY A 329 -18.29 21.72 -6.80
N MET A 330 -18.42 20.43 -6.47
CA MET A 330 -19.40 19.99 -5.49
C MET A 330 -19.04 20.45 -4.07
N LYS A 331 -20.07 20.68 -3.26
CA LYS A 331 -19.91 20.96 -1.83
C LYS A 331 -19.93 19.66 -1.05
N LEU A 332 -18.88 19.46 -0.24
CA LEU A 332 -18.75 18.33 0.68
C LEU A 332 -18.69 18.81 2.12
N ARG A 333 -19.33 18.06 3.01
CA ARG A 333 -19.21 18.22 4.45
C ARG A 333 -17.93 17.56 4.92
N HIS A 334 -16.98 18.35 5.42
CA HIS A 334 -15.87 17.82 6.20
C HIS A 334 -16.37 17.56 7.63
N VAL A 335 -16.56 16.27 7.95
CA VAL A 335 -17.26 15.82 9.17
C VAL A 335 -16.54 16.27 10.45
N ARG A 336 -15.23 16.02 10.58
CA ARG A 336 -14.47 16.32 11.81
C ARG A 336 -14.54 17.79 12.23
N ILE A 337 -14.42 18.72 11.29
CA ILE A 337 -14.46 20.17 11.56
C ILE A 337 -15.87 20.76 11.43
N ALA A 338 -16.87 19.95 11.13
CA ALA A 338 -18.26 20.35 10.95
C ALA A 338 -18.43 21.54 9.96
N LYS A 339 -17.69 21.52 8.84
CA LYS A 339 -17.67 22.61 7.86
C LYS A 339 -17.91 22.10 6.45
N ASP A 340 -18.67 22.87 5.67
CA ASP A 340 -18.89 22.61 4.25
C ASP A 340 -17.75 23.25 3.44
N VAL A 341 -17.16 22.46 2.55
CA VAL A 341 -16.02 22.82 1.72
C VAL A 341 -16.40 22.59 0.26
N ASN A 342 -16.11 23.56 -0.61
CA ASN A 342 -16.25 23.39 -2.05
C ASN A 342 -14.98 22.77 -2.61
N ILE A 343 -15.11 21.68 -3.35
CA ILE A 343 -13.98 20.98 -3.98
C ILE A 343 -14.02 21.25 -5.49
N SER A 344 -13.30 22.29 -5.93
CA SER A 344 -13.20 22.68 -7.35
C SER A 344 -12.01 22.06 -8.08
N ASP A 345 -10.96 21.69 -7.34
CA ASP A 345 -9.64 21.36 -7.89
C ASP A 345 -9.15 20.03 -7.34
N ALA A 346 -9.98 18.99 -7.42
CA ALA A 346 -9.50 17.64 -7.14
C ALA A 346 -8.57 17.14 -8.26
N LEU A 347 -7.61 16.32 -7.88
CA LEU A 347 -6.62 15.70 -8.76
C LEU A 347 -6.95 14.22 -8.97
N THR A 348 -6.69 13.70 -10.17
CA THR A 348 -6.52 12.28 -10.44
C THR A 348 -5.06 11.99 -10.81
N PHE A 349 -4.66 10.72 -10.71
CA PHE A 349 -3.29 10.26 -10.89
C PHE A 349 -3.24 9.23 -12.01
N MET A 350 -3.38 9.70 -13.25
CA MET A 350 -3.28 8.85 -14.44
C MET A 350 -1.80 8.63 -14.79
N ALA A 351 -1.35 7.38 -14.83
CA ALA A 351 0.02 7.02 -15.23
C ALA A 351 1.16 7.74 -14.46
N GLY A 352 0.89 8.24 -13.24
CA GLY A 352 1.84 9.03 -12.44
C GLY A 352 1.90 10.53 -12.77
N ASP A 353 1.18 10.99 -13.80
CA ASP A 353 0.97 12.41 -14.07
C ASP A 353 -0.30 12.92 -13.34
N ARG A 354 -0.35 14.22 -13.04
CA ARG A 354 -1.47 14.83 -12.29
C ARG A 354 -2.37 15.57 -13.24
N ASP A 355 -3.64 15.20 -13.23
CA ASP A 355 -4.67 15.88 -13.99
C ASP A 355 -5.84 16.29 -13.10
N HIS A 356 -6.55 17.34 -13.50
CA HIS A 356 -7.78 17.71 -12.82
C HIS A 356 -8.87 16.71 -13.16
N VAL A 357 -9.56 16.22 -12.13
CA VAL A 357 -10.67 15.28 -12.31
C VAL A 357 -11.99 16.04 -12.39
N GLU A 358 -12.73 15.80 -13.47
CA GLU A 358 -14.08 16.34 -13.64
C GLU A 358 -15.11 15.49 -12.90
N GLN A 359 -14.95 14.16 -12.94
CA GLN A 359 -15.83 13.19 -12.30
C GLN A 359 -15.05 11.97 -11.81
N ALA A 360 -15.43 11.43 -10.64
CA ALA A 360 -14.88 10.18 -10.10
C ALA A 360 -15.97 9.42 -9.34
N TYR A 361 -15.82 8.10 -9.21
CA TYR A 361 -16.85 7.21 -8.65
C TYR A 361 -16.29 6.41 -7.46
N ALA A 362 -17.17 5.69 -6.76
CA ALA A 362 -16.75 4.71 -5.75
C ALA A 362 -15.67 3.79 -6.32
N GLY A 363 -14.59 3.56 -5.57
CA GLY A 363 -13.40 2.89 -6.09
C GLY A 363 -12.22 3.83 -6.32
N ASP A 364 -12.50 5.01 -6.87
CA ASP A 364 -11.45 5.93 -7.32
C ASP A 364 -10.75 6.60 -6.13
N ILE A 365 -9.52 7.02 -6.41
CA ILE A 365 -8.71 7.79 -5.47
C ILE A 365 -8.51 9.18 -6.06
N ILE A 366 -8.97 10.19 -5.33
CA ILE A 366 -8.81 11.59 -5.71
C ILE A 366 -7.90 12.32 -4.73
N GLY A 367 -7.12 13.25 -5.25
CA GLY A 367 -6.25 14.12 -4.48
C GLY A 367 -6.94 15.43 -4.15
N LEU A 368 -7.11 15.74 -2.86
CA LEU A 368 -7.62 17.03 -2.39
C LEU A 368 -6.47 17.93 -1.97
N HIS A 369 -6.45 19.18 -2.43
CA HIS A 369 -5.49 20.16 -1.93
C HIS A 369 -5.67 20.39 -0.43
N ASN A 370 -4.57 20.28 0.31
CA ASN A 370 -4.57 20.41 1.76
C ASN A 370 -3.80 21.66 2.21
N HIS A 371 -4.48 22.56 2.91
CA HIS A 371 -3.85 23.73 3.53
C HIS A 371 -3.55 23.54 5.03
N GLY A 372 -3.53 22.30 5.51
CA GLY A 372 -3.31 21.91 6.91
C GLY A 372 -4.62 21.68 7.67
N THR A 373 -5.75 21.71 6.98
CA THR A 373 -7.07 21.45 7.57
C THR A 373 -7.46 19.98 7.48
N ILE A 374 -6.91 19.24 6.53
CA ILE A 374 -7.22 17.83 6.28
C ILE A 374 -6.17 16.96 6.97
N GLN A 375 -6.62 15.93 7.67
CA GLN A 375 -5.85 14.93 8.40
C GLN A 375 -6.15 13.53 7.87
N ILE A 376 -5.26 12.58 8.15
CA ILE A 376 -5.51 11.16 7.88
C ILE A 376 -6.74 10.73 8.70
N GLY A 377 -7.64 9.96 8.08
CA GLY A 377 -8.93 9.53 8.63
C GLY A 377 -10.08 10.53 8.45
N ASP A 378 -9.82 11.74 7.94
CA ASP A 378 -10.90 12.70 7.70
C ASP A 378 -11.92 12.14 6.71
N THR A 379 -13.18 12.23 7.10
CA THR A 379 -14.32 11.77 6.31
C THR A 379 -15.04 12.96 5.67
N PHE A 380 -15.34 12.83 4.38
CA PHE A 380 -16.08 13.80 3.58
C PHE A 380 -17.37 13.17 3.08
N THR A 381 -18.50 13.86 3.25
CA THR A 381 -19.83 13.37 2.86
C THR A 381 -20.66 14.46 2.19
N GLN A 382 -21.87 14.14 1.72
CA GLN A 382 -22.90 15.11 1.34
C GLN A 382 -23.84 15.49 2.50
N GLY A 383 -23.28 15.64 3.71
CA GLY A 383 -23.99 16.17 4.88
C GLY A 383 -24.29 15.15 5.97
N GLU A 384 -24.16 13.85 5.69
CA GLU A 384 -24.26 12.82 6.71
C GLU A 384 -23.04 12.87 7.65
N GLU A 385 -23.28 12.89 8.96
CA GLU A 385 -22.22 12.89 9.96
C GLU A 385 -21.88 11.44 10.31
N LEU A 386 -20.91 10.86 9.60
CA LEU A 386 -20.35 9.54 9.89
C LEU A 386 -18.82 9.59 9.77
N LYS A 387 -18.15 8.63 10.41
CA LYS A 387 -16.69 8.50 10.38
C LYS A 387 -16.33 7.08 10.00
N PHE A 388 -15.54 6.93 8.93
CA PHE A 388 -15.01 5.62 8.54
C PHE A 388 -14.04 5.10 9.60
N THR A 389 -14.18 3.83 9.97
CA THR A 389 -13.36 3.18 11.00
C THR A 389 -12.21 2.36 10.38
N GLY A 390 -11.31 1.88 11.22
CA GLY A 390 -10.27 0.93 10.81
C GLY A 390 -9.01 1.54 10.17
N ILE A 391 -8.81 2.86 10.22
CA ILE A 391 -7.54 3.51 9.82
C ILE A 391 -6.63 3.57 11.05
N PRO A 392 -5.59 2.72 11.15
CA PRO A 392 -4.81 2.60 12.38
C PRO A 392 -3.67 3.62 12.44
N ASN A 393 -3.42 4.16 13.64
CA ASN A 393 -2.12 4.71 14.03
C ASN A 393 -1.38 3.74 14.94
N PHE A 394 -0.09 3.58 14.72
CA PHE A 394 0.77 2.68 15.49
C PHE A 394 1.64 3.48 16.45
N ALA A 395 1.76 3.03 17.70
CA ALA A 395 2.74 3.63 18.61
C ALA A 395 4.17 3.41 18.08
N PRO A 396 5.02 4.44 18.02
CA PRO A 396 6.41 4.29 17.60
C PRO A 396 7.22 3.41 18.53
N GLU A 397 8.23 2.75 17.99
CA GLU A 397 9.16 1.89 18.74
C GLU A 397 10.49 2.59 19.01
N LEU A 398 10.86 3.55 18.17
CA LEU A 398 12.12 4.27 18.24
C LEU A 398 11.87 5.75 18.49
N PHE A 399 12.64 6.33 19.43
CA PHE A 399 12.51 7.74 19.79
C PHE A 399 13.87 8.41 19.70
N ARG A 400 13.90 9.60 19.12
CA ARG A 400 15.09 10.47 19.10
C ARG A 400 14.69 11.91 19.35
N ARG A 401 15.51 12.63 20.11
CA ARG A 401 15.37 14.08 20.21
C ARG A 401 15.97 14.71 18.96
N ILE A 402 15.25 15.65 18.35
CA ILE A 402 15.75 16.42 17.21
C ILE A 402 16.13 17.84 17.64
N ARG A 403 17.32 18.28 17.23
CA ARG A 403 17.84 19.63 17.51
C ARG A 403 18.33 20.31 16.25
N LEU A 404 18.23 21.63 16.26
CA LEU A 404 18.79 22.48 15.21
C LEU A 404 20.28 22.67 15.36
N LYS A 405 20.99 22.72 14.23
CA LYS A 405 22.34 23.31 14.20
C LYS A 405 22.31 24.84 14.26
N ASP A 406 21.30 25.44 13.63
CA ASP A 406 21.06 26.88 13.59
C ASP A 406 19.84 27.26 14.43
N PRO A 407 20.02 27.87 15.62
CA PRO A 407 18.92 28.25 16.52
C PRO A 407 17.90 29.21 15.89
N LEU A 408 18.26 29.97 14.85
CA LEU A 408 17.36 30.95 14.21
C LEU A 408 16.20 30.30 13.44
N LYS A 409 16.29 28.98 13.16
CA LYS A 409 15.30 28.25 12.35
C LYS A 409 14.25 27.47 13.15
N GLN A 410 14.08 27.75 14.44
CA GLN A 410 13.14 27.02 15.33
C GLN A 410 11.72 26.93 14.77
N LYS A 411 11.18 28.04 14.25
CA LYS A 411 9.83 28.06 13.65
C LYS A 411 9.73 27.20 12.39
N GLN A 412 10.79 27.15 11.59
CA GLN A 412 10.84 26.34 10.37
C GLN A 412 10.95 24.84 10.69
N LEU A 413 11.75 24.48 11.70
CA LEU A 413 11.83 23.10 12.18
C LEU A 413 10.48 22.61 12.67
N LEU A 414 9.83 23.37 13.56
CA LEU A 414 8.54 22.97 14.11
C LEU A 414 7.50 22.82 12.99
N LYS A 415 7.45 23.77 12.05
CA LYS A 415 6.56 23.68 10.89
C LYS A 415 6.84 22.44 10.04
N GLY A 416 8.10 22.15 9.74
CA GLY A 416 8.48 20.98 8.94
C GLY A 416 8.15 19.67 9.65
N LEU A 417 8.44 19.56 10.94
CA LEU A 417 8.13 18.37 11.73
C LEU A 417 6.63 18.12 11.86
N VAL A 418 5.83 19.15 12.14
CA VAL A 418 4.37 19.02 12.19
C VAL A 418 3.84 18.56 10.83
N GLN A 419 4.31 19.14 9.72
CA GLN A 419 3.87 18.72 8.38
C GLN A 419 4.29 17.28 8.04
N LEU A 420 5.52 16.88 8.36
CA LEU A 420 5.97 15.49 8.20
C LEU A 420 5.18 14.52 9.09
N SER A 421 4.71 14.99 10.26
CA SER A 421 3.84 14.22 11.14
C SER A 421 2.42 14.08 10.60
N GLU A 422 1.87 15.14 10.00
CA GLU A 422 0.56 15.11 9.31
C GLU A 422 0.58 14.16 8.11
N GLU A 423 1.71 14.02 7.42
CA GLU A 423 1.91 13.03 6.35
C GLU A 423 2.00 11.59 6.89
N GLY A 424 2.12 11.41 8.20
CA GLY A 424 2.33 10.10 8.81
C GLY A 424 3.71 9.50 8.49
N ALA A 425 4.71 10.34 8.18
CA ALA A 425 6.08 9.90 7.91
C ALA A 425 6.84 9.55 9.19
N VAL A 426 6.54 10.28 10.27
CA VAL A 426 7.00 10.06 11.66
C VAL A 426 5.95 10.62 12.61
N GLN A 427 6.02 10.29 13.89
CA GLN A 427 5.24 10.98 14.91
C GLN A 427 6.11 12.00 15.63
N VAL A 428 5.51 13.13 16.01
CA VAL A 428 6.21 14.20 16.72
C VAL A 428 5.55 14.41 18.06
N PHE A 429 6.35 14.33 19.13
CA PHE A 429 5.93 14.56 20.51
C PHE A 429 6.60 15.82 21.05
N ARG A 430 5.78 16.70 21.62
CA ARG A 430 6.18 17.94 22.30
C ARG A 430 5.93 17.76 23.80
N PRO A 431 6.96 17.43 24.60
CA PRO A 431 6.81 17.33 26.05
C PRO A 431 6.21 18.62 26.62
N ILE A 432 5.37 18.49 27.65
CA ILE A 432 4.72 19.65 28.30
C ILE A 432 5.74 20.40 29.17
N ALA A 433 6.64 19.65 29.82
CA ALA A 433 7.59 20.19 30.78
C ALA A 433 8.79 20.94 30.16
N ASN A 434 9.03 20.81 28.85
CA ASN A 434 10.18 21.44 28.18
C ASN A 434 9.90 21.74 26.71
N ASN A 435 10.88 22.35 26.03
CA ASN A 435 10.77 22.71 24.59
C ASN A 435 11.49 21.71 23.68
N ASP A 436 11.83 20.52 24.17
CA ASP A 436 12.44 19.50 23.32
C ASP A 436 11.43 19.00 22.29
N LEU A 437 11.92 18.55 21.14
CA LEU A 437 11.10 17.91 20.12
C LEU A 437 11.56 16.47 20.00
N ILE A 438 10.65 15.54 20.26
CA ILE A 438 10.92 14.10 20.20
C ILE A 438 10.24 13.57 18.93
N VAL A 439 11.01 12.90 18.09
CA VAL A 439 10.51 12.22 16.89
C VAL A 439 10.41 10.73 17.21
N GLY A 440 9.22 10.18 17.01
CA GLY A 440 8.93 8.75 17.08
C GLY A 440 8.87 8.14 15.68
N ALA A 441 9.55 7.02 15.49
CA ALA A 441 9.53 6.24 14.26
C ALA A 441 9.28 4.75 14.56
N VAL A 442 8.75 4.03 13.59
CA VAL A 442 8.69 2.57 13.59
C VAL A 442 10.05 1.99 13.15
N GLY A 443 10.70 2.63 12.18
CA GLY A 443 11.98 2.20 11.62
C GLY A 443 13.08 3.27 11.65
N VAL A 444 14.33 2.83 11.63
CA VAL A 444 15.50 3.74 11.79
C VAL A 444 15.64 4.68 10.59
N LEU A 445 15.34 4.21 9.38
CA LEU A 445 15.47 4.95 8.14
C LEU A 445 14.52 6.15 8.06
N GLN A 446 13.39 6.13 8.77
CA GLN A 446 12.47 7.27 8.82
C GLN A 446 13.18 8.52 9.38
N PHE A 447 14.13 8.35 10.32
CA PHE A 447 14.92 9.46 10.83
C PHE A 447 15.77 10.11 9.73
N ASP A 448 16.43 9.30 8.89
CA ASP A 448 17.24 9.79 7.77
C ASP A 448 16.37 10.56 6.76
N VAL A 449 15.18 10.03 6.44
CA VAL A 449 14.21 10.69 5.55
C VAL A 449 13.79 12.03 6.11
N VAL A 450 13.45 12.11 7.39
CA VAL A 450 13.04 13.38 8.03
C VAL A 450 14.16 14.42 7.95
N VAL A 451 15.42 14.06 8.23
CA VAL A 451 16.54 15.02 8.13
C VAL A 451 16.77 15.46 6.70
N ALA A 452 16.69 14.54 5.74
CA ALA A 452 16.84 14.88 4.32
C ALA A 452 15.73 15.81 3.84
N ARG A 453 14.46 15.54 4.19
CA ARG A 453 13.30 16.38 3.85
C ARG A 453 13.33 17.73 4.55
N LEU A 454 13.69 17.77 5.84
CA LEU A 454 13.91 19.04 6.54
C LEU A 454 14.97 19.90 5.83
N LYS A 455 16.05 19.29 5.35
CA LYS A 455 17.09 20.01 4.60
C LYS A 455 16.62 20.46 3.22
N SER A 456 16.00 19.59 2.42
CA SER A 456 15.61 19.91 1.04
C SER A 456 14.39 20.81 0.95
N GLU A 457 13.36 20.57 1.76
CA GLU A 457 12.05 21.23 1.64
C GLU A 457 11.97 22.49 2.50
N TYR A 458 12.59 22.45 3.69
CA TYR A 458 12.51 23.51 4.69
C TYR A 458 13.82 24.28 4.89
N ASN A 459 14.91 23.86 4.23
CA ASN A 459 16.24 24.44 4.43
C ASN A 459 16.68 24.41 5.90
N VAL A 460 16.32 23.35 6.62
CA VAL A 460 16.61 23.15 8.04
C VAL A 460 17.63 22.02 8.19
N GLU A 461 18.79 22.34 8.76
CA GLU A 461 19.74 21.32 9.20
C GLU A 461 19.47 20.93 10.65
N ALA A 462 19.04 19.69 10.82
CA ALA A 462 18.76 19.10 12.13
C ALA A 462 19.69 17.91 12.40
N ILE A 463 19.92 17.64 13.68
CA ILE A 463 20.67 16.49 14.18
C ILE A 463 19.83 15.75 15.22
N TYR A 464 20.03 14.44 15.32
CA TYR A 464 19.41 13.63 16.35
C TYR A 464 20.32 13.40 17.54
N GLU A 465 19.70 13.32 18.71
CA GLU A 465 20.34 12.91 19.96
C GLU A 465 19.51 11.78 20.60
N PRO A 466 20.16 10.87 21.35
CA PRO A 466 19.46 9.89 22.15
C PRO A 466 18.52 10.57 23.16
N VAL A 467 17.36 9.96 23.40
CA VAL A 467 16.39 10.40 24.40
C VAL A 467 15.97 9.21 25.26
N ASN A 468 15.70 9.45 26.54
CA ASN A 468 15.27 8.41 27.47
C ASN A 468 13.77 8.14 27.34
N VAL A 469 13.34 7.65 26.17
CA VAL A 469 11.96 7.23 25.89
C VAL A 469 12.00 5.84 25.26
N THR A 470 11.34 4.90 25.90
CA THR A 470 11.21 3.52 25.41
C THR A 470 9.90 3.33 24.64
N THR A 471 8.80 3.96 25.08
CA THR A 471 7.51 3.78 24.42
C THR A 471 6.57 4.95 24.67
N ALA A 472 5.59 5.15 23.80
CA ALA A 472 4.54 6.16 23.94
C ALA A 472 3.16 5.52 23.97
N ARG A 473 2.24 6.07 24.77
CA ARG A 473 0.82 5.66 24.82
C ARG A 473 -0.07 6.87 24.77
N TRP A 474 -1.11 6.83 23.95
CA TRP A 474 -2.17 7.85 24.02
C TRP A 474 -2.95 7.67 25.31
N VAL A 475 -3.27 8.80 25.94
CA VAL A 475 -3.92 8.85 27.25
C VAL A 475 -5.33 9.38 27.08
N GLU A 476 -6.30 8.58 27.48
CA GLU A 476 -7.72 8.95 27.47
C GLU A 476 -8.35 8.68 28.84
N CYS A 477 -9.31 9.51 29.22
CA CYS A 477 -10.07 9.32 30.45
C CYS A 477 -11.41 10.04 30.33
N SER A 478 -12.49 9.37 30.74
CA SER A 478 -13.84 9.95 30.78
C SER A 478 -14.03 10.95 31.94
N ASP A 479 -13.24 10.82 33.02
CA ASP A 479 -13.32 11.70 34.19
C ASP A 479 -12.29 12.84 34.10
N VAL A 480 -12.78 14.05 33.86
CA VAL A 480 -11.97 15.27 33.72
C VAL A 480 -11.11 15.54 34.95
N LYS A 481 -11.62 15.30 36.17
CA LYS A 481 -10.87 15.60 37.41
C LYS A 481 -9.70 14.65 37.59
N LYS A 482 -9.89 13.37 37.27
CA LYS A 482 -8.82 12.37 37.33
C LYS A 482 -7.77 12.64 36.26
N LEU A 483 -8.18 13.03 35.07
CA LEU A 483 -7.28 13.41 34.00
C LEU A 483 -6.43 14.64 34.36
N GLU A 484 -7.01 15.65 35.00
CA GLU A 484 -6.26 16.83 35.46
C GLU A 484 -5.25 16.49 36.57
N ASP A 485 -5.64 15.65 37.54
CA ASP A 485 -4.70 15.20 38.58
C ASP A 485 -3.55 14.38 37.99
N PHE A 486 -3.84 13.50 37.02
CA PHE A 486 -2.85 12.76 36.26
C PHE A 486 -1.91 13.71 35.49
N LYS A 487 -2.47 14.69 34.76
CA LYS A 487 -1.69 15.70 34.04
C LYS A 487 -0.69 16.42 34.93
N ARG A 488 -1.11 16.81 36.14
CA ARG A 488 -0.26 17.50 37.11
C ARG A 488 0.82 16.60 37.70
N LYS A 489 0.48 15.35 38.07
CA LYS A 489 1.42 14.45 38.76
C LYS A 489 2.42 13.76 37.82
N CYS A 490 2.04 13.58 36.55
CA CYS A 490 2.85 12.90 35.54
C CYS A 490 3.40 13.84 34.46
N GLU A 491 3.34 15.17 34.68
CA GLU A 491 3.72 16.22 33.73
C GLU A 491 5.05 15.99 33.01
N GLN A 492 6.06 15.49 33.73
CA GLN A 492 7.41 15.24 33.18
C GLN A 492 7.44 14.19 32.06
N ASN A 493 6.48 13.26 32.06
CA ASN A 493 6.36 12.18 31.08
C ASN A 493 5.17 12.39 30.14
N LEU A 494 4.61 13.60 30.09
CA LEU A 494 3.51 13.93 29.19
C LEU A 494 3.98 14.79 28.04
N ALA A 495 3.46 14.47 26.87
CA ALA A 495 3.69 15.19 25.63
C ALA A 495 2.40 15.35 24.83
N LEU A 496 2.37 16.36 23.97
CA LEU A 496 1.37 16.49 22.92
C LEU A 496 1.93 15.96 21.62
N ASP A 497 1.19 15.10 20.93
CA ASP A 497 1.59 14.63 19.60
C ASP A 497 1.38 15.72 18.51
N GLY A 498 1.62 15.37 17.24
CA GLY A 498 1.41 16.26 16.09
C GLY A 498 -0.04 16.70 15.90
N GLY A 499 -1.01 15.94 16.42
CA GLY A 499 -2.44 16.24 16.40
C GLY A 499 -2.97 16.85 17.70
N ASP A 500 -2.08 17.39 18.56
CA ASP A 500 -2.40 17.96 19.88
C ASP A 500 -3.02 16.95 20.87
N ASN A 501 -2.81 15.64 20.66
CA ASN A 501 -3.33 14.61 21.55
C ASN A 501 -2.36 14.33 22.71
N LEU A 502 -2.93 14.13 23.90
CA LEU A 502 -2.15 13.82 25.09
C LEU A 502 -1.55 12.42 25.01
N SER A 503 -0.24 12.34 25.16
CA SER A 503 0.54 11.11 25.10
C SER A 503 1.46 10.99 26.32
N TYR A 504 1.53 9.81 26.91
CA TYR A 504 2.49 9.45 27.95
C TYR A 504 3.73 8.84 27.31
N ILE A 505 4.87 9.52 27.44
CA ILE A 505 6.18 9.09 26.95
C ILE A 505 6.95 8.41 28.09
N ALA A 506 6.92 7.08 28.10
CA ALA A 506 7.50 6.28 29.17
C ALA A 506 9.00 6.06 28.96
N PRO A 507 9.85 6.31 29.98
CA PRO A 507 11.28 6.00 29.90
C PRO A 507 11.56 4.49 29.93
N SER A 508 10.67 3.67 30.51
CA SER A 508 10.78 2.21 30.53
C SER A 508 9.42 1.53 30.62
N MET A 509 9.36 0.23 30.26
CA MET A 509 8.15 -0.58 30.42
C MET A 509 7.72 -0.71 31.88
N VAL A 510 8.68 -0.81 32.82
CA VAL A 510 8.38 -0.84 34.26
C VAL A 510 7.71 0.45 34.72
N ASN A 511 8.20 1.60 34.24
CA ASN A 511 7.58 2.89 34.55
C ASN A 511 6.15 2.98 34.01
N LEU A 512 5.92 2.50 32.77
CA LEU A 512 4.59 2.46 32.18
C LEU A 512 3.63 1.62 33.04
N ASN A 513 4.01 0.38 33.37
CA ASN A 513 3.18 -0.54 34.13
C ASN A 513 2.83 0.02 35.52
N LEU A 514 3.81 0.56 36.26
CA LEU A 514 3.58 1.19 37.56
C LEU A 514 2.65 2.40 37.46
N THR A 515 2.72 3.14 36.36
CA THR A 515 1.84 4.30 36.13
C THR A 515 0.41 3.85 35.82
N GLN A 516 0.25 2.80 35.02
CA GLN A 516 -1.06 2.18 34.75
C GLN A 516 -1.70 1.64 36.03
N GLU A 517 -0.95 0.96 36.88
CA GLU A 517 -1.43 0.46 38.18
C GLU A 517 -1.83 1.60 39.13
N ARG A 518 -1.09 2.73 39.11
CA ARG A 518 -1.37 3.89 39.97
C ARG A 518 -2.59 4.68 39.50
N TYR A 519 -2.89 4.66 38.20
CA TYR A 519 -4.00 5.39 37.59
C TYR A 519 -4.88 4.46 36.75
N PRO A 520 -5.60 3.51 37.37
CA PRO A 520 -6.39 2.51 36.65
C PRO A 520 -7.57 3.10 35.87
N ASP A 521 -7.99 4.33 36.22
CA ASP A 521 -9.06 5.07 35.53
C ASP A 521 -8.60 5.76 34.24
N ILE A 522 -7.29 5.71 33.95
CA ILE A 522 -6.69 6.31 32.77
C ILE A 522 -6.41 5.19 31.76
N GLU A 523 -6.95 5.30 30.55
CA GLU A 523 -6.67 4.38 29.47
C GLU A 523 -5.37 4.76 28.77
N PHE A 524 -4.50 3.77 28.58
CA PHE A 524 -3.23 3.90 27.87
C PHE A 524 -3.27 3.05 26.60
N ARG A 525 -3.46 3.68 25.44
CA ARG A 525 -3.68 2.99 24.17
C ARG A 525 -2.39 2.88 23.35
N LYS A 526 -2.15 1.69 22.77
CA LYS A 526 -1.03 1.39 21.84
C LYS A 526 -1.32 1.80 20.40
N THR A 527 -2.60 1.79 20.04
CA THR A 527 -3.10 2.22 18.76
C THR A 527 -4.23 3.20 19.01
N ARG A 528 -4.45 4.10 18.05
CA ARG A 528 -5.60 4.99 18.08
C ARG A 528 -6.24 4.96 16.70
N GLU A 529 -7.57 4.92 16.69
CA GLU A 529 -8.33 5.22 15.49
C GLU A 529 -8.21 6.72 15.21
N HIS A 530 -7.75 7.05 14.00
CA HIS A 530 -7.69 8.42 13.52
C HIS A 530 -9.07 9.04 13.51
#